data_AF-A0A1W9W517-F1
#
_entry.id   AF-A0A1W9W517-F1
#
_cell.length_a   1.000
_cell.length_b   1.000
_cell.length_c   1.000
_cell.angle_alpha   90.00
_cell.angle_beta   90.00
_cell.angle_gamma   90.00
#
_symmetry.space_group_name_H-M   'P 1'
#
loop_
_entity.id
_entity.type
_entity.pdbx_description
1 polymer ?
#
loop_
_entity_poly.entity_id
_entity_poly.type
_entity_poly.pdbx_seq_one_letter_code
_entity_poly.pdbx_strand_id
1 'polypeptide(L)'
;MAGLTYHTHSDTGYTLLAEIIGRVYTYHSETEKSYSDFIMEHLVGVETPYPLAMAFPYLATDQTMPTPYVCGMVFTPEGDEIYCRDNMSAFQANGNGVGTMRQLNTFVRTLMRSENVLIQESVSLMQHDTSTYEPSYGLGCKEWQYLGYGHKGDTRGYTSIMAYNPETEVSIVALLPLWDERSLDNFIACQITLFNAAFKTLEVLGYPAELMELD
;
A
#
# COMPACT_ATOMS: atom_id res chain seq x y z
N MET A 1 24.67 -16.59 1.19
CA MET A 1 23.79 -16.58 0.01
C MET A 1 22.41 -16.18 0.49
N ALA A 2 21.92 -15.01 0.07
CA ALA A 2 20.52 -14.66 0.22
C ALA A 2 19.70 -15.49 -0.78
N GLY A 3 18.49 -15.94 -0.39
CA GLY A 3 17.60 -16.72 -1.27
C GLY A 3 17.63 -18.25 -1.09
N LEU A 4 18.26 -18.79 -0.04
CA LEU A 4 18.26 -20.23 0.24
C LEU A 4 17.30 -20.65 1.38
N THR A 5 16.60 -19.71 2.00
CA THR A 5 15.65 -19.96 3.09
C THR A 5 14.47 -19.00 3.04
N TYR A 6 13.33 -19.50 3.49
CA TYR A 6 12.05 -18.82 3.67
C TYR A 6 12.21 -17.45 4.36
N HIS A 7 11.80 -16.38 3.68
CA HIS A 7 11.55 -15.08 4.29
C HIS A 7 10.09 -14.70 4.04
N THR A 8 9.33 -14.65 5.12
CA THR A 8 8.06 -13.92 5.22
C THR A 8 8.30 -12.44 4.91
N HIS A 9 7.22 -11.74 4.56
CA HIS A 9 7.14 -10.28 4.45
C HIS A 9 8.17 -9.53 5.32
N SER A 10 8.90 -8.57 4.72
CA SER A 10 10.00 -7.86 5.39
C SER A 10 9.95 -6.36 5.14
N ASP A 11 9.42 -5.63 6.12
CA ASP A 11 9.45 -4.17 6.18
C ASP A 11 10.87 -3.60 6.06
N THR A 12 11.84 -4.25 6.71
CA THR A 12 13.26 -3.89 6.63
C THR A 12 13.78 -3.99 5.19
N GLY A 13 13.31 -4.96 4.41
CA GLY A 13 13.66 -5.09 3.00
C GLY A 13 13.27 -3.85 2.20
N TYR A 14 12.05 -3.34 2.40
CA TYR A 14 11.58 -2.11 1.75
C TYR A 14 12.34 -0.87 2.22
N THR A 15 12.69 -0.77 3.50
CA THR A 15 13.55 0.32 3.99
C THR A 15 14.94 0.29 3.35
N LEU A 16 15.52 -0.89 3.14
CA LEU A 16 16.79 -1.03 2.40
C LEU A 16 16.63 -0.65 0.92
N LEU A 17 15.50 -0.95 0.29
CA LEU A 17 15.21 -0.49 -1.08
C LEU A 17 15.17 1.05 -1.15
N ALA A 18 14.63 1.72 -0.13
CA ALA A 18 14.65 3.18 -0.04
C ALA A 18 16.09 3.73 -0.08
N GLU A 19 16.97 3.14 0.73
CA GLU A 19 18.40 3.51 0.78
C GLU A 19 19.09 3.26 -0.56
N ILE A 20 18.79 2.13 -1.22
CA ILE A 20 19.32 1.82 -2.56
C ILE A 20 18.86 2.88 -3.56
N ILE A 21 17.57 3.21 -3.58
CA ILE A 21 17.01 4.25 -4.47
C ILE A 21 17.69 5.59 -4.22
N GLY A 22 17.82 6.04 -2.97
CA GLY A 22 18.49 7.31 -2.64
C GLY A 22 19.95 7.35 -3.11
N ARG A 23 20.70 6.27 -2.90
CA ARG A 23 22.10 6.16 -3.35
C ARG A 23 22.23 6.17 -4.87
N VAL A 24 21.43 5.37 -5.56
CA VAL A 24 21.44 5.32 -7.03
C VAL A 24 21.01 6.66 -7.60
N TYR A 25 19.99 7.28 -7.02
CA TYR A 25 19.52 8.57 -7.49
C TYR A 25 20.56 9.68 -7.29
N THR A 26 21.20 9.73 -6.12
CA THR A 26 22.33 10.62 -5.86
C THR A 26 23.48 10.38 -6.85
N TYR A 27 23.81 9.12 -7.14
CA TYR A 27 24.87 8.78 -8.11
C TYR A 27 24.58 9.31 -9.53
N HIS A 28 23.31 9.35 -9.93
CA HIS A 28 22.88 9.85 -11.23
C HIS A 28 22.46 11.33 -11.23
N SER A 29 22.58 12.01 -10.10
CA SER A 29 22.26 13.43 -9.95
C SER A 29 23.53 14.26 -9.74
N GLU A 30 23.47 15.55 -10.04
CA GLU A 30 24.55 16.51 -9.76
C GLU A 30 24.52 16.98 -8.29
N THR A 31 23.50 16.60 -7.54
CA THR A 31 23.27 16.98 -6.14
C THR A 31 22.89 15.77 -5.30
N GLU A 32 23.07 15.85 -3.98
CA GLU A 32 22.54 14.86 -3.04
C GLU A 32 21.01 14.77 -3.19
N LYS A 33 20.49 13.55 -3.31
CA LYS A 33 19.08 13.25 -3.51
C LYS A 33 18.64 12.10 -2.59
N SER A 34 17.51 12.28 -1.94
CA SER A 34 16.91 11.28 -1.05
C SER A 34 15.91 10.38 -1.79
N TYR A 35 15.50 9.30 -1.13
CA TYR A 35 14.34 8.51 -1.56
C TYR A 35 13.07 9.36 -1.66
N SER A 36 12.84 10.25 -0.70
CA SER A 36 11.68 11.15 -0.71
C SER A 36 11.69 12.06 -1.93
N ASP A 37 12.87 12.58 -2.32
CA ASP A 37 13.01 13.36 -3.56
C ASP A 37 12.67 12.52 -4.79
N PHE A 38 13.13 11.26 -4.83
CA PHE A 38 12.81 10.36 -5.93
C PHE A 38 11.29 10.15 -6.08
N ILE A 39 10.59 9.89 -4.98
CA ILE A 39 9.14 9.68 -4.98
C ILE A 39 8.41 10.95 -5.47
N MET A 40 8.82 12.11 -4.98
CA MET A 40 8.18 13.36 -5.39
C MET A 40 8.52 13.73 -6.84
N GLU A 41 9.73 13.50 -7.32
CA GLU A 41 10.13 13.89 -8.68
C GLU A 41 9.68 12.87 -9.75
N HIS A 42 9.63 11.58 -9.42
CA HIS A 42 9.43 10.52 -10.42
C HIS A 42 8.19 9.66 -10.22
N LEU A 43 7.50 9.73 -9.06
CA LEU A 43 6.35 8.86 -8.78
C LEU A 43 5.02 9.61 -8.68
N VAL A 44 4.97 10.71 -7.91
CA VAL A 44 3.68 11.38 -7.61
C VAL A 44 3.66 12.89 -7.79
N GLY A 45 4.80 13.58 -7.93
CA GLY A 45 4.81 15.05 -7.95
C GLY A 45 4.34 15.67 -9.27
N VAL A 46 4.52 16.99 -9.35
CA VAL A 46 3.89 17.84 -10.38
C VAL A 46 4.37 17.57 -11.81
N GLU A 47 5.54 16.95 -11.97
CA GLU A 47 6.14 16.66 -13.28
C GLU A 47 5.81 15.24 -13.79
N THR A 48 5.09 14.42 -13.03
CA THR A 48 4.72 13.07 -13.47
C THR A 48 3.51 13.11 -14.41
N PRO A 49 3.26 12.05 -15.21
CA PRO A 49 2.09 12.00 -16.09
C PRO A 49 0.76 12.14 -15.35
N TYR A 50 0.71 11.66 -14.10
CA TYR A 50 -0.41 11.82 -13.19
C TYR A 50 0.07 12.42 -11.87
N PRO A 51 0.08 13.77 -11.75
CA PRO A 51 0.41 14.43 -10.50
C PRO A 51 -0.62 14.12 -9.43
N LEU A 52 -0.17 13.56 -8.31
CA LEU A 52 -0.98 13.19 -7.17
C LEU A 52 -0.38 13.83 -5.92
N ALA A 53 -1.12 14.75 -5.30
CA ALA A 53 -0.72 15.41 -4.04
C ALA A 53 -0.79 14.45 -2.82
N MET A 54 -0.09 13.33 -2.92
CA MET A 54 0.15 12.36 -1.85
C MET A 54 1.33 12.83 -1.00
N ALA A 55 1.38 12.34 0.23
CA ALA A 55 2.43 12.68 1.18
C ALA A 55 3.18 11.41 1.62
N PHE A 56 4.46 11.56 1.92
CA PHE A 56 5.33 10.49 2.38
C PHE A 56 6.13 10.97 3.61
N PRO A 57 5.48 11.19 4.77
CA PRO A 57 6.13 11.62 6.01
C PRO A 57 7.32 10.72 6.36
N TYR A 58 8.45 11.30 6.72
CA TYR A 58 9.66 10.52 7.02
C TYR A 58 10.51 11.14 8.15
N LEU A 59 10.24 12.38 8.56
CA LEU A 59 10.89 12.98 9.72
C LEU A 59 10.12 12.63 11.00
N ALA A 60 10.83 12.54 12.12
CA ALA A 60 10.20 12.28 13.43
C ALA A 60 9.19 13.37 13.84
N THR A 61 9.28 14.55 13.24
CA THR A 61 8.40 15.70 13.42
C THR A 61 7.15 15.66 12.54
N ASP A 62 7.10 14.79 11.53
CA ASP A 62 5.99 14.67 10.57
C ASP A 62 4.84 13.85 11.16
N GLN A 63 4.31 14.29 12.30
CA GLN A 63 3.36 13.50 13.08
C GLN A 63 1.89 13.77 12.79
N THR A 64 1.58 14.71 11.90
CA THR A 64 0.21 15.16 11.66
C THR A 64 -0.19 14.88 10.23
N MET A 65 -1.29 14.16 10.06
CA MET A 65 -1.87 13.90 8.75
C MET A 65 -2.37 15.20 8.10
N PRO A 66 -2.24 15.37 6.78
CA PRO A 66 -2.82 16.51 6.08
C PRO A 66 -4.35 16.48 6.15
N THR A 67 -4.98 17.64 6.33
CA THR A 67 -6.44 17.76 6.38
C THR A 67 -7.05 17.66 4.97
N PRO A 68 -8.19 16.95 4.78
CA PRO A 68 -8.94 16.17 5.78
C PRO A 68 -8.34 14.79 6.03
N TYR A 69 -8.41 14.31 7.28
CA TYR A 69 -7.99 12.97 7.69
C TYR A 69 -9.03 12.32 8.60
N VAL A 70 -8.96 11.00 8.72
CA VAL A 70 -9.68 10.20 9.73
C VAL A 70 -8.66 9.69 10.73
N CYS A 71 -9.02 9.63 12.02
CA CYS A 71 -8.15 9.02 13.03
C CYS A 71 -8.37 7.52 13.07
N GLY A 72 -7.31 6.77 13.31
CA GLY A 72 -7.36 5.34 13.54
C GLY A 72 -7.85 5.06 14.96
N MET A 73 -8.55 3.95 15.15
CA MET A 73 -8.97 3.48 16.46
C MET A 73 -8.35 2.11 16.73
N VAL A 74 -7.88 1.88 17.95
CA VAL A 74 -7.41 0.57 18.40
C VAL A 74 -8.17 0.22 19.66
N PHE A 75 -8.93 -0.87 19.63
CA PHE A 75 -9.57 -1.42 20.82
C PHE A 75 -8.64 -2.45 21.45
N THR A 76 -8.25 -2.23 22.69
CA THR A 76 -7.38 -3.15 23.45
C THR A 76 -8.13 -3.69 24.68
N PRO A 77 -7.69 -4.81 25.28
CA PRO A 77 -8.23 -5.27 26.56
C PRO A 77 -8.14 -4.23 27.69
N GLU A 78 -7.14 -3.34 27.62
CA GLU A 78 -6.86 -2.31 28.62
C GLU A 78 -7.64 -1.00 28.39
N GLY A 79 -8.15 -0.78 27.18
CA GLY A 79 -8.94 0.38 26.81
C GLY A 79 -8.85 0.75 25.33
N ASP A 80 -9.74 1.64 24.88
CA ASP A 80 -9.77 2.11 23.49
C ASP A 80 -8.82 3.30 23.31
N GLU A 81 -8.05 3.29 22.22
CA GLU A 81 -7.08 4.33 21.87
C GLU A 81 -7.40 4.95 20.51
N ILE A 82 -7.16 6.27 20.38
CA ILE A 82 -7.39 7.04 19.15
C ILE A 82 -6.07 7.60 18.64
N TYR A 83 -5.75 7.26 17.40
CA TYR A 83 -4.51 7.59 16.71
C TYR A 83 -4.76 8.62 15.59
N CYS A 84 -4.70 9.90 15.95
CA CYS A 84 -4.74 11.01 14.99
C CYS A 84 -3.33 11.50 14.58
N ARG A 85 -2.30 11.04 15.30
CA ARG A 85 -0.91 11.44 15.14
C ARG A 85 -0.02 10.22 15.36
N ASP A 86 0.95 10.01 14.48
CA ASP A 86 1.94 8.96 14.65
C ASP A 86 3.28 9.36 14.02
N ASN A 87 4.37 8.78 14.51
CA ASN A 87 5.69 8.98 13.94
C ASN A 87 5.99 7.93 12.86
N MET A 88 5.99 8.35 11.60
CA MET A 88 6.27 7.47 10.45
C MET A 88 7.77 7.36 10.08
N SER A 89 8.68 7.99 10.84
CA SER A 89 10.11 8.06 10.49
C SER A 89 10.81 6.70 10.45
N ALA A 90 10.29 5.71 11.17
CA ALA A 90 10.80 4.34 11.15
C ALA A 90 10.28 3.52 9.95
N PHE A 91 9.31 4.05 9.21
CA PHE A 91 8.54 3.33 8.20
C PHE A 91 8.75 3.87 6.78
N GLN A 92 9.91 4.50 6.53
CA GLN A 92 10.23 5.03 5.21
C GLN A 92 10.23 3.90 4.18
N ALA A 93 9.44 4.08 3.12
CA ALA A 93 9.22 3.16 2.00
C ALA A 93 8.49 1.84 2.29
N ASN A 94 8.21 1.51 3.56
CA ASN A 94 7.49 0.28 3.93
C ASN A 94 6.07 0.53 4.47
N GLY A 95 5.67 1.79 4.65
CA GLY A 95 4.31 2.08 5.13
C GLY A 95 3.97 3.56 5.30
N ASN A 96 4.88 4.48 4.93
CA ASN A 96 4.69 5.91 5.20
C ASN A 96 3.89 6.68 4.13
N GLY A 97 3.33 6.01 3.11
CA GLY A 97 2.55 6.67 2.07
C GLY A 97 1.16 7.09 2.55
N VAL A 98 0.77 8.33 2.29
CA VAL A 98 -0.51 8.92 2.66
C VAL A 98 -1.19 9.51 1.44
N GLY A 99 -2.47 9.18 1.26
CA GLY A 99 -3.29 9.76 0.19
C GLY A 99 -4.78 9.61 0.47
N THR A 100 -5.57 10.39 -0.25
CA THR A 100 -7.02 10.21 -0.29
C THR A 100 -7.38 8.98 -1.11
N MET A 101 -8.58 8.42 -0.89
CA MET A 101 -9.13 7.32 -1.69
C MET A 101 -9.04 7.56 -3.19
N ARG A 102 -9.31 8.80 -3.63
CA ARG A 102 -9.26 9.20 -5.04
C ARG A 102 -7.85 9.16 -5.59
N GLN A 103 -6.87 9.67 -4.84
CA GLN A 103 -5.47 9.67 -5.25
C GLN A 103 -4.94 8.23 -5.34
N LEU A 104 -5.19 7.41 -4.31
CA LEU A 104 -4.79 6.00 -4.30
C LEU A 104 -5.45 5.21 -5.45
N ASN A 105 -6.73 5.44 -5.72
CA ASN A 105 -7.44 4.78 -6.82
C ASN A 105 -6.87 5.20 -8.19
N THR A 106 -6.60 6.49 -8.36
CA THR A 106 -5.96 7.02 -9.58
C THR A 106 -4.56 6.43 -9.74
N PHE A 107 -3.78 6.36 -8.66
CA PHE A 107 -2.44 5.79 -8.66
C PHE A 107 -2.46 4.33 -9.11
N VAL A 108 -3.19 3.45 -8.41
CA VAL A 108 -3.21 2.01 -8.73
C VAL A 108 -3.74 1.75 -10.13
N ARG A 109 -4.79 2.45 -10.56
CA ARG A 109 -5.38 2.29 -11.90
C ARG A 109 -4.38 2.67 -12.99
N THR A 110 -3.80 3.86 -12.91
CA THR A 110 -2.93 4.39 -13.97
C THR A 110 -1.57 3.69 -14.00
N LEU A 111 -1.07 3.27 -12.83
CA LEU A 111 0.13 2.44 -12.72
C LEU A 111 -0.08 1.08 -13.40
N MET A 112 -1.15 0.35 -13.04
CA MET A 112 -1.39 -1.01 -13.56
C MET A 112 -1.81 -1.04 -15.03
N ARG A 113 -2.24 0.09 -15.59
CA ARG A 113 -2.52 0.25 -17.03
C ARG A 113 -1.29 0.71 -17.82
N SER A 114 -0.15 0.89 -17.16
CA SER A 114 1.08 1.43 -17.77
C SER A 114 0.89 2.80 -18.42
N GLU A 115 -0.05 3.58 -17.89
CA GLU A 115 -0.33 4.94 -18.34
C GLU A 115 0.43 5.98 -17.50
N ASN A 116 0.92 5.58 -16.32
CA ASN A 116 1.66 6.43 -15.40
C ASN A 116 3.18 6.27 -15.58
N VAL A 117 3.94 6.17 -14.50
CA VAL A 117 5.41 6.22 -14.50
C VAL A 117 6.09 4.90 -14.92
N LEU A 118 5.31 3.82 -15.08
CA LEU A 118 5.83 2.51 -15.46
C LEU A 118 5.37 2.10 -16.86
N ILE A 119 6.30 1.53 -17.63
CA ILE A 119 6.01 0.86 -18.90
C ILE A 119 5.40 -0.53 -18.67
N GLN A 120 4.81 -1.11 -19.71
CA GLN A 120 4.13 -2.40 -19.65
C GLN A 120 5.00 -3.54 -19.14
N GLU A 121 6.28 -3.54 -19.53
CA GLU A 121 7.25 -4.54 -19.11
C GLU A 121 7.48 -4.47 -17.59
N SER A 122 7.59 -3.27 -17.03
CA SER A 122 7.75 -3.07 -15.57
C SER A 122 6.51 -3.46 -14.79
N VAL A 123 5.31 -3.14 -15.31
CA VAL A 123 4.05 -3.58 -14.69
C VAL A 123 3.91 -5.10 -14.72
N SER A 124 4.29 -5.73 -15.83
CA SER A 124 4.30 -7.20 -15.95
C SER A 124 5.24 -7.84 -14.93
N LEU A 125 6.41 -7.25 -14.66
CA LEU A 125 7.31 -7.72 -13.60
C LEU A 125 6.68 -7.58 -12.22
N MET A 126 6.02 -6.45 -11.93
CA MET A 126 5.29 -6.28 -10.67
C MET A 126 4.23 -7.36 -10.45
N GLN A 127 3.52 -7.77 -11.51
CA GLN A 127 2.41 -8.72 -11.44
C GLN A 127 2.87 -10.19 -11.43
N HIS A 128 3.97 -10.51 -12.12
CA HIS A 128 4.31 -11.91 -12.45
C HIS A 128 5.72 -12.36 -12.03
N ASP A 129 6.58 -11.48 -11.52
CA ASP A 129 7.87 -11.90 -10.96
C ASP A 129 7.67 -12.47 -9.54
N THR A 130 7.07 -13.66 -9.52
CA THR A 130 6.62 -14.34 -8.32
C THR A 130 7.58 -15.47 -7.98
N SER A 131 7.79 -15.71 -6.70
CA SER A 131 8.52 -16.90 -6.25
C SER A 131 7.64 -18.15 -6.34
N THR A 132 8.23 -19.34 -6.49
CA THR A 132 7.49 -20.60 -6.39
C THR A 132 6.87 -20.84 -5.01
N TYR A 133 7.32 -20.12 -3.99
CA TYR A 133 6.84 -20.23 -2.61
C TYR A 133 5.62 -19.36 -2.33
N GLU A 134 5.50 -18.23 -3.01
CA GLU A 134 4.36 -17.32 -2.93
C GLU A 134 4.01 -16.87 -4.36
N PRO A 135 3.28 -17.72 -5.11
CA PRO A 135 2.99 -17.47 -6.52
C PRO A 135 1.98 -16.32 -6.72
N SER A 136 1.35 -15.82 -5.65
CA SER A 136 0.43 -14.69 -5.72
C SER A 136 1.09 -13.35 -5.40
N TYR A 137 2.39 -13.30 -5.09
CA TYR A 137 3.08 -12.07 -4.71
C TYR A 137 4.31 -11.82 -5.60
N GLY A 138 4.19 -10.79 -6.45
CA GLY A 138 5.26 -10.32 -7.33
C GLY A 138 6.12 -9.22 -6.68
N LEU A 139 6.58 -8.24 -7.45
CA LEU A 139 7.38 -7.14 -6.93
C LEU A 139 6.50 -6.09 -6.23
N GLY A 140 6.25 -6.30 -4.94
CA GLY A 140 5.45 -5.39 -4.12
C GLY A 140 3.97 -5.35 -4.48
N CYS A 141 3.49 -6.40 -5.13
CA CYS A 141 2.13 -6.50 -5.63
C CYS A 141 1.60 -7.91 -5.40
N LYS A 142 0.45 -7.99 -4.74
CA LYS A 142 -0.29 -9.22 -4.51
C LYS A 142 -1.43 -9.35 -5.51
N GLU A 143 -1.65 -10.55 -6.00
CA GLU A 143 -2.83 -10.97 -6.73
C GLU A 143 -3.88 -11.50 -5.75
N TRP A 144 -5.11 -11.01 -5.90
CA TRP A 144 -6.29 -11.56 -5.27
C TRP A 144 -7.32 -11.90 -6.35
N GLN A 145 -7.93 -13.07 -6.21
CA GLN A 145 -9.01 -13.48 -7.09
C GLN A 145 -10.10 -12.39 -7.12
N TYR A 146 -10.55 -12.04 -8.33
CA TYR A 146 -11.54 -11.00 -8.64
C TYR A 146 -11.13 -9.53 -8.35
N LEU A 147 -10.34 -9.24 -7.32
CA LEU A 147 -9.83 -7.88 -7.06
C LEU A 147 -8.63 -7.50 -7.95
N GLY A 148 -7.91 -8.50 -8.47
CA GLY A 148 -6.74 -8.30 -9.31
C GLY A 148 -5.49 -7.98 -8.50
N TYR A 149 -4.72 -7.00 -8.97
CA TYR A 149 -3.36 -6.72 -8.52
C TYR A 149 -3.31 -5.48 -7.64
N GLY A 150 -2.64 -5.57 -6.48
CA GLY A 150 -2.45 -4.42 -5.62
C GLY A 150 -1.71 -4.72 -4.32
N HIS A 151 -2.00 -3.95 -3.27
CA HIS A 151 -1.38 -4.16 -1.97
C HIS A 151 -2.31 -3.74 -0.82
N LYS A 152 -2.11 -4.37 0.32
CA LYS A 152 -2.79 -4.09 1.58
C LYS A 152 -1.83 -3.35 2.52
N GLY A 153 -2.31 -2.39 3.27
CA GLY A 153 -1.52 -1.66 4.26
C GLY A 153 -2.11 -1.79 5.66
N ASP A 154 -1.25 -1.95 6.65
CA ASP A 154 -1.59 -1.97 8.06
C ASP A 154 -0.67 -0.99 8.81
N THR A 155 -1.26 -0.03 9.51
CA THR A 155 -0.57 0.87 10.44
C THR A 155 -1.49 1.09 11.62
N ARG A 156 -0.96 1.37 12.82
CA ARG A 156 -1.75 1.45 14.07
C ARG A 156 -3.12 2.13 13.88
N GLY A 157 -4.17 1.33 13.98
CA GLY A 157 -5.57 1.76 13.85
C GLY A 157 -6.06 1.99 12.41
N TYR A 158 -5.34 1.55 11.40
CA TYR A 158 -5.69 1.64 9.98
C TYR A 158 -5.35 0.34 9.26
N THR A 159 -6.35 -0.21 8.57
CA THR A 159 -6.20 -1.33 7.64
C THR A 159 -6.78 -0.90 6.30
N SER A 160 -6.00 -1.00 5.22
CA SER A 160 -6.38 -0.51 3.89
C SER A 160 -6.01 -1.48 2.79
N ILE A 161 -6.67 -1.35 1.65
CA ILE A 161 -6.35 -2.07 0.41
C ILE A 161 -6.49 -1.12 -0.77
N MET A 162 -5.59 -1.24 -1.74
CA MET A 162 -5.79 -0.73 -3.09
C MET A 162 -5.52 -1.87 -4.09
N ALA A 163 -6.38 -2.03 -5.08
CA ALA A 163 -6.22 -3.05 -6.11
C ALA A 163 -6.81 -2.60 -7.45
N TYR A 164 -6.33 -3.18 -8.55
CA TYR A 164 -6.87 -3.03 -9.88
C TYR A 164 -6.93 -4.37 -10.59
N ASN A 165 -8.10 -4.69 -11.17
CA ASN A 165 -8.28 -5.86 -12.00
C ASN A 165 -8.27 -5.48 -13.49
N PRO A 166 -7.27 -5.94 -14.28
CA PRO A 166 -7.20 -5.64 -15.70
C PRO A 166 -8.30 -6.31 -16.55
N GLU A 167 -8.92 -7.39 -16.07
CA GLU A 167 -9.99 -8.09 -16.79
C GLU A 167 -11.32 -7.34 -16.72
N THR A 168 -11.61 -6.73 -15.57
CA THR A 168 -12.86 -5.96 -15.34
C THR A 168 -12.66 -4.46 -15.50
N GLU A 169 -11.41 -4.01 -15.61
CA GLU A 169 -10.99 -2.61 -15.54
C GLU A 169 -11.49 -1.88 -14.29
N VAL A 170 -11.69 -2.58 -13.17
CA VAL A 170 -12.14 -1.99 -11.91
C VAL A 170 -10.94 -1.77 -10.98
N SER A 171 -10.83 -0.56 -10.43
CA SER A 171 -9.93 -0.24 -9.32
C SER A 171 -10.72 -0.02 -8.04
N ILE A 172 -10.28 -0.62 -6.94
CA ILE A 172 -10.89 -0.49 -5.60
C ILE A 172 -9.87 0.07 -4.63
N VAL A 173 -10.33 0.96 -3.76
CA VAL A 173 -9.62 1.34 -2.54
C VAL A 173 -10.60 1.24 -1.38
N ALA A 174 -10.21 0.56 -0.31
CA ALA A 174 -10.98 0.50 0.92
C ALA A 174 -10.09 0.82 2.13
N LEU A 175 -10.68 1.39 3.16
CA LEU A 175 -10.05 1.72 4.44
C LEU A 175 -10.99 1.34 5.56
N LEU A 176 -10.45 0.65 6.54
CA LEU A 176 -11.02 0.43 7.85
C LEU A 176 -10.12 1.13 8.88
N PRO A 177 -10.51 2.30 9.42
CA PRO A 177 -9.73 3.02 10.42
C PRO A 177 -9.95 2.43 11.83
N LEU A 178 -9.79 1.10 11.94
CA LEU A 178 -10.02 0.36 13.18
C LEU A 178 -9.16 -0.91 13.20
N TRP A 179 -8.49 -1.14 14.33
CA TRP A 179 -8.05 -2.45 14.79
C TRP A 179 -8.78 -2.82 16.07
N ASP A 180 -9.14 -4.10 16.19
CA ASP A 180 -9.67 -4.65 17.42
C ASP A 180 -8.72 -5.74 17.93
N GLU A 181 -7.83 -5.34 18.84
CA GLU A 181 -6.79 -6.18 19.41
C GLU A 181 -7.24 -6.86 20.72
N ARG A 182 -8.53 -6.81 21.05
CA ARG A 182 -9.06 -7.50 22.25
C ARG A 182 -8.95 -9.02 22.15
N SER A 183 -8.86 -9.56 20.93
CA SER A 183 -8.51 -10.94 20.62
C SER A 183 -7.91 -11.05 19.21
N LEU A 184 -7.24 -12.17 18.91
CA LEU A 184 -6.78 -12.46 17.56
C LEU A 184 -7.95 -12.55 16.56
N ASP A 185 -9.05 -13.19 16.97
CA ASP A 185 -10.23 -13.35 16.12
C ASP A 185 -10.85 -12.00 15.74
N ASN A 186 -10.91 -11.06 16.69
CA ASN A 186 -11.40 -9.71 16.43
C ASN A 186 -10.49 -8.98 15.44
N PHE A 187 -9.16 -9.10 15.61
CA PHE A 187 -8.21 -8.49 14.70
C PHE A 187 -8.35 -9.05 13.29
N ILE A 188 -8.49 -10.39 13.15
CA ILE A 188 -8.76 -11.06 11.87
C ILE A 188 -10.10 -10.61 11.30
N ALA A 189 -11.13 -10.43 12.12
CA ALA A 189 -12.43 -9.93 11.68
C ALA A 189 -12.33 -8.53 11.06
N CYS A 190 -11.46 -7.65 11.56
CA CYS A 190 -11.17 -6.36 10.91
C CYS A 190 -10.60 -6.56 9.50
N GLN A 191 -9.69 -7.52 9.31
CA GLN A 191 -9.09 -7.82 8.01
C GLN A 191 -10.13 -8.35 7.02
N ILE A 192 -10.95 -9.31 7.46
CA ILE A 192 -12.04 -9.88 6.66
C ILE A 192 -13.06 -8.80 6.31
N THR A 193 -13.40 -7.92 7.25
CA THR A 193 -14.33 -6.81 7.01
C THR A 193 -13.83 -5.88 5.91
N LEU A 194 -12.54 -5.54 5.89
CA LEU A 194 -11.94 -4.74 4.83
C LEU A 194 -12.10 -5.43 3.46
N PHE A 195 -11.72 -6.70 3.35
CA PHE A 195 -11.83 -7.44 2.09
C PHE A 195 -13.28 -7.60 1.66
N ASN A 196 -14.18 -7.94 2.56
CA ASN A 196 -15.61 -8.06 2.25
C ASN A 196 -16.20 -6.74 1.76
N ALA A 197 -15.78 -5.59 2.29
CA ALA A 197 -16.19 -4.29 1.75
C ALA A 197 -15.71 -4.09 0.29
N ALA A 198 -14.48 -4.49 -0.02
CA ALA A 198 -13.95 -4.47 -1.39
C ALA A 198 -14.74 -5.41 -2.32
N PHE A 199 -14.97 -6.65 -1.90
CA PHE A 199 -15.72 -7.65 -2.67
C PHE A 199 -17.19 -7.25 -2.87
N LYS A 200 -17.86 -6.69 -1.85
CA LYS A 200 -19.22 -6.15 -2.01
C LYS A 200 -19.31 -5.01 -3.00
N THR A 201 -18.23 -4.25 -3.17
CA THR A 201 -18.17 -3.22 -4.23
C THR A 201 -18.20 -3.85 -5.62
N LEU A 202 -17.51 -4.98 -5.83
CA LEU A 202 -17.57 -5.73 -7.10
C LEU A 202 -18.98 -6.25 -7.40
N GLU A 203 -19.67 -6.81 -6.40
CA GLU A 203 -21.05 -7.28 -6.57
C GLU A 203 -22.00 -6.15 -7.01
N VAL A 204 -21.88 -4.97 -6.39
CA VAL A 204 -22.69 -3.78 -6.75
C VAL A 204 -22.43 -3.34 -8.19
N LEU A 205 -21.20 -3.51 -8.67
CA LEU A 205 -20.81 -3.21 -10.05
C LEU A 205 -21.17 -4.33 -11.05
N GLY A 206 -21.72 -5.46 -10.56
CA GLY A 206 -22.12 -6.59 -11.40
C GLY A 206 -21.00 -7.58 -11.75
N TYR A 207 -19.89 -7.55 -11.00
CA TYR A 207 -18.77 -8.49 -11.18
C TYR A 207 -18.78 -9.60 -10.14
N PRO A 208 -18.14 -10.76 -10.42
CA PRO A 208 -17.93 -11.80 -9.42
C PRO A 208 -17.15 -11.30 -8.21
N ALA A 209 -17.40 -11.91 -7.05
CA ALA A 209 -16.77 -11.58 -5.78
C ALA A 209 -16.60 -12.84 -4.92
N GLU A 210 -15.63 -12.84 -4.02
CA GLU A 210 -15.36 -13.94 -3.08
C GLU A 210 -15.40 -13.40 -1.65
N LEU A 211 -16.50 -13.62 -0.94
CA LEU A 211 -16.57 -13.20 0.46
C LEU A 211 -15.71 -14.12 1.32
N MET A 212 -14.94 -13.50 2.21
CA MET A 212 -14.14 -14.19 3.20
C MET A 212 -14.98 -14.46 4.46
N GLU A 213 -14.82 -15.64 5.05
CA GLU A 213 -15.45 -16.04 6.32
C GLU A 213 -14.38 -16.32 7.38
N LEU A 214 -14.77 -16.23 8.66
CA LEU A 214 -13.96 -16.73 9.77
C LEU A 214 -14.26 -18.23 9.91
N ASP A 215 -13.23 -19.07 9.80
CA ASP A 215 -13.31 -20.51 10.08
C ASP A 215 -13.47 -20.81 11.59
#